data_AF-A0A938LVE6-F1
#
_entry.id   AF-A0A938LVE6-F1
#
_cell.length_a   1.000
_cell.length_b   1.000
_cell.length_c   1.000
_cell.angle_alpha   90.00
_cell.angle_beta   90.00
_cell.angle_gamma   90.00
#
_symmetry.space_group_name_H-M   'P 1'
#
loop_
_entity.id
_entity.type
_entity.pdbx_description
1 polymer ?
#
loop_
_entity_poly.entity_id
_entity_poly.type
_entity_poly.pdbx_seq_one_letter_code
_entity_poly.pdbx_strand_id
1 'polypeptide(L)'
;MSEETATIDPKDVGSQLGLAADAPDADVIVELLKLIAQLTAQVDTLTAQAAQSEKELAKRILERYADRIPAGTEPFWAEQILTNSEAALVVLEKLPFRGPRPRRPRLLHFAGRPS
;
A
#
# COMPACT_ATOMS: atom_id res chain seq x y z
N MET A 1 25.82 -25.51 -7.14
CA MET A 1 25.75 -24.27 -7.93
C MET A 1 26.81 -23.36 -7.35
N SER A 2 27.89 -23.12 -8.09
CA SER A 2 28.95 -22.21 -7.64
C SER A 2 28.46 -20.79 -7.88
N GLU A 3 28.39 -19.98 -6.82
CA GLU A 3 28.21 -18.53 -6.97
C GLU A 3 29.47 -18.00 -7.65
N GLU A 4 29.36 -17.76 -8.95
CA GLU A 4 30.33 -16.95 -9.68
C GLU A 4 30.19 -15.53 -9.16
N THR A 5 31.02 -15.16 -8.19
CA THR A 5 31.18 -13.75 -7.80
C THR A 5 31.78 -13.03 -8.98
N ALA A 6 30.93 -12.45 -9.83
CA ALA A 6 31.34 -11.57 -10.90
C ALA A 6 32.26 -10.49 -10.29
N THR A 7 33.55 -10.57 -10.61
CA THR A 7 34.53 -9.61 -10.12
C THR A 7 34.33 -8.34 -10.95
N ILE A 8 33.60 -7.38 -10.40
CA ILE A 8 33.32 -6.11 -11.09
C ILE A 8 34.61 -5.28 -11.10
N ASP A 9 35.13 -4.97 -12.30
CA ASP A 9 36.29 -4.10 -12.46
C ASP A 9 35.88 -2.64 -12.18
N PRO A 10 36.58 -1.90 -11.29
CA PRO A 10 36.29 -0.49 -11.02
C PRO A 10 36.31 0.40 -12.27
N LYS A 11 37.02 0.05 -13.35
CA LYS A 11 37.00 0.79 -14.62
C LYS A 11 35.68 0.67 -15.38
N ASP A 12 35.02 -0.48 -15.28
CA ASP A 12 33.69 -0.70 -15.86
C ASP A 12 32.65 0.13 -15.11
N VAL A 13 32.82 0.27 -13.79
CA VAL A 13 31.98 1.12 -12.93
C VAL A 13 32.20 2.60 -13.23
N GLY A 14 33.45 3.05 -13.37
CA GLY A 14 33.78 4.43 -13.76
C GLY A 14 33.15 4.82 -15.10
N SER A 15 33.18 3.93 -16.09
CA SER A 15 32.55 4.15 -17.40
C SER A 15 31.02 4.24 -17.32
N GLN A 16 30.38 3.42 -16.47
CA GLN A 16 28.94 3.47 -16.22
C GLN A 16 28.51 4.76 -15.48
N LEU A 17 29.40 5.31 -14.66
CA LEU A 17 29.22 6.59 -13.97
C LEU A 17 29.56 7.81 -14.85
N GLY A 18 30.01 7.59 -16.10
CA GLY A 18 30.38 8.65 -17.03
C GLY A 18 31.72 9.33 -16.70
N LEU A 19 32.58 8.67 -15.93
CA LEU A 19 33.91 9.17 -15.58
C LEU A 19 34.91 8.88 -16.71
N ALA A 20 35.96 9.71 -16.79
CA ALA A 20 37.06 9.48 -17.72
C ALA A 20 37.80 8.17 -17.39
N ALA A 21 38.40 7.52 -18.40
CA ALA A 21 39.05 6.22 -18.23
C ALA A 21 40.30 6.26 -17.32
N ASP A 22 40.86 7.44 -17.09
CA ASP A 22 41.98 7.75 -16.20
C ASP A 22 41.54 8.45 -14.91
N ALA A 23 40.24 8.54 -14.64
CA ALA A 23 39.73 9.12 -13.41
C ALA A 23 40.30 8.35 -12.19
N PRO A 24 40.76 9.05 -11.15
CA PRO A 24 41.26 8.41 -9.96
C PRO A 24 40.14 7.64 -9.25
N ASP A 25 40.48 6.52 -8.61
CA ASP A 25 39.52 5.69 -7.87
C ASP A 25 38.73 6.49 -6.82
N ALA A 26 39.32 7.55 -6.28
CA ALA A 26 38.66 8.48 -5.37
C ALA A 26 37.43 9.15 -6.00
N ASP A 27 37.49 9.52 -7.28
CA ASP A 27 36.37 10.13 -7.99
C ASP A 27 35.27 9.10 -8.27
N VAL A 28 35.64 7.85 -8.59
CA VAL A 28 34.70 6.73 -8.73
C VAL A 28 33.95 6.49 -7.42
N ILE A 29 34.66 6.46 -6.28
CA ILE A 29 34.07 6.31 -4.94
C ILE A 29 33.10 7.45 -4.64
N VAL A 30 33.46 8.70 -4.95
CA VAL A 30 32.60 9.86 -4.71
C VAL A 30 31.30 9.77 -5.52
N GLU A 31 31.37 9.40 -6.79
CA GLU A 31 30.16 9.25 -7.63
C GLU A 31 29.29 8.07 -7.17
N LEU A 32 29.89 6.95 -6.75
CA LEU A 32 29.15 5.84 -6.15
C LEU A 32 28.43 6.26 -4.87
N LEU A 33 29.07 7.04 -4.00
CA LEU A 33 28.45 7.54 -2.77
C LEU A 33 27.29 8.48 -3.08
N LYS A 34 27.41 9.35 -4.09
CA LYS A 34 26.31 10.20 -4.56
C LYS A 34 25.14 9.35 -5.07
N LEU A 35 25.42 8.33 -5.87
CA LEU A 35 24.40 7.42 -6.40
C LEU A 35 23.69 6.67 -5.28
N ILE A 36 24.42 6.12 -4.31
CA ILE A 36 23.86 5.45 -3.13
C ILE A 36 22.97 6.40 -2.33
N ALA A 37 23.40 7.65 -2.13
CA ALA A 37 22.59 8.65 -1.42
C ALA A 37 21.29 8.97 -2.17
N GLN A 38 21.35 9.12 -3.50
CA GLN A 38 20.17 9.35 -4.33
C GLN A 38 19.21 8.15 -4.32
N LEU A 39 19.72 6.93 -4.45
CA LEU A 39 18.91 5.72 -4.42
C LEU A 39 18.26 5.51 -3.04
N THR A 40 19.01 5.75 -1.96
CA THR A 40 18.46 5.71 -0.60
C THR A 40 17.30 6.69 -0.44
N ALA A 41 17.46 7.94 -0.90
CA ALA A 41 16.40 8.94 -0.84
C ALA A 41 15.16 8.57 -1.69
N GLN A 42 15.37 7.92 -2.85
CA GLN A 42 14.28 7.41 -3.68
C GLN A 42 13.55 6.26 -3.00
N VAL A 43 14.27 5.32 -2.39
CA VAL A 43 13.69 4.21 -1.62
C VAL A 43 12.87 4.74 -0.45
N ASP A 44 13.37 5.72 0.30
CA ASP A 44 12.62 6.33 1.40
C ASP A 44 11.32 6.98 0.90
N THR A 45 11.39 7.68 -0.24
CA THR A 45 10.23 8.30 -0.87
C THR A 45 9.20 7.26 -1.30
N LEU A 46 9.63 6.20 -1.99
CA LEU A 46 8.75 5.12 -2.44
C LEU A 46 8.13 4.38 -1.25
N THR A 47 8.91 4.16 -0.19
CA THR A 47 8.42 3.54 1.04
C THR A 47 7.35 4.39 1.72
N ALA A 48 7.56 5.71 1.79
CA ALA A 48 6.56 6.64 2.32
C ALA A 48 5.27 6.67 1.46
N GLN A 49 5.42 6.65 0.13
CA GLN A 49 4.28 6.60 -0.80
C GLN A 49 3.49 5.28 -0.67
N ALA A 50 4.20 4.15 -0.56
CA ALA A 50 3.57 2.85 -0.34
C ALA A 50 2.77 2.83 0.96
N ALA A 51 3.38 3.26 2.07
CA ALA A 51 2.71 3.35 3.37
C ALA A 51 1.49 4.26 3.34
N GLN A 52 1.54 5.38 2.59
CA GLN A 52 0.39 6.26 2.42
C GLN A 52 -0.73 5.58 1.60
N SER A 53 -0.38 4.90 0.51
CA SER A 53 -1.34 4.19 -0.33
C SER A 53 -2.06 3.06 0.42
N GLU A 54 -1.35 2.34 1.29
CA GLU A 54 -1.93 1.30 2.15
C GLU A 54 -2.92 1.89 3.16
N LYS A 55 -2.58 3.02 3.78
CA LYS A 55 -3.50 3.74 4.69
C LYS A 55 -4.76 4.20 3.97
N GLU A 56 -4.64 4.71 2.75
CA GLU A 56 -5.79 5.11 1.95
C GLU A 56 -6.67 3.92 1.55
N LEU A 57 -6.06 2.80 1.17
CA LEU A 57 -6.77 1.56 0.88
C LEU A 57 -7.53 1.08 2.13
N ALA A 58 -6.87 1.03 3.29
CA ALA A 58 -7.50 0.65 4.55
C ALA A 58 -8.69 1.56 4.88
N LYS A 59 -8.54 2.89 4.71
CA LYS A 59 -9.64 3.84 4.91
C LYS A 59 -10.83 3.56 4.00
N ARG A 60 -10.60 3.32 2.70
CA ARG A 60 -11.68 2.99 1.74
C ARG A 60 -12.39 1.70 2.10
N ILE A 61 -11.66 0.69 2.59
CA ILE A 61 -12.24 -0.56 3.08
C ILE A 61 -13.13 -0.27 4.30
N LEU A 62 -12.65 0.50 5.28
CA LEU A 62 -13.45 0.85 6.46
C LEU A 62 -14.74 1.60 6.08
N GLU A 63 -14.66 2.54 5.14
CA GLU A 63 -15.83 3.25 4.61
C GLU A 63 -16.84 2.29 3.96
N ARG A 64 -16.35 1.29 3.20
CA ARG A 64 -17.19 0.26 2.57
C ARG A 64 -17.93 -0.62 3.57
N TYR A 65 -17.35 -0.87 4.76
CA TYR A 65 -17.91 -1.73 5.80
C TYR A 65 -18.41 -0.95 7.03
N ALA A 66 -18.59 0.38 6.92
CA ALA A 66 -18.94 1.26 8.04
C ALA A 66 -20.26 0.88 8.73
N ASP A 67 -21.19 0.27 7.98
CA ASP A 67 -22.47 -0.24 8.46
C ASP A 67 -22.37 -1.52 9.32
N ARG A 68 -21.23 -2.21 9.25
CA ARG A 68 -20.96 -3.47 9.96
C ARG A 68 -19.98 -3.31 11.11
N ILE A 69 -19.14 -2.29 11.03
CA ILE A 69 -18.12 -2.01 12.04
C ILE A 69 -18.77 -1.34 13.25
N PRO A 70 -18.58 -1.86 14.49
CA PRO A 70 -19.04 -1.19 15.69
C PRO A 70 -18.37 0.18 15.87
N ALA A 71 -19.17 1.19 16.25
CA ALA A 71 -18.66 2.54 16.51
C ALA A 71 -17.53 2.53 17.55
N GLY A 72 -16.45 3.24 17.25
CA GLY A 72 -15.26 3.34 18.11
C GLY A 72 -14.26 2.19 17.94
N THR A 73 -14.51 1.23 17.04
CA THR A 73 -13.58 0.13 16.74
C THR A 73 -12.81 0.32 15.43
N GLU A 74 -13.00 1.45 14.75
CA GLU A 74 -12.34 1.78 13.49
C GLU A 74 -10.80 1.73 13.57
N PRO A 75 -10.14 2.22 14.65
CA PRO A 75 -8.68 2.13 14.75
C PRO A 75 -8.16 0.69 14.78
N PHE A 76 -8.87 -0.21 15.47
CA PHE A 76 -8.53 -1.63 15.51
C PHE A 76 -8.61 -2.25 14.11
N TRP A 77 -9.71 -2.01 13.39
CA TRP A 77 -9.87 -2.56 12.04
C TRP A 77 -8.89 -1.95 11.04
N ALA A 78 -8.54 -0.67 11.18
CA ALA A 78 -7.49 -0.04 10.40
C ALA A 78 -6.15 -0.77 10.55
N GLU A 79 -5.75 -1.05 11.80
CA GLU A 79 -4.52 -1.79 12.10
C GLU A 79 -4.57 -3.23 11.59
N GLN A 80 -5.70 -3.92 11.75
CA GLN A 80 -5.89 -5.27 11.21
C GLN A 80 -5.76 -5.31 9.67
N ILE A 81 -6.34 -4.33 8.96
CA ILE A 81 -6.24 -4.27 7.50
C ILE A 81 -4.81 -3.99 7.05
N LEU A 82 -4.09 -3.11 7.74
CA LEU A 82 -2.69 -2.80 7.44
C LEU A 82 -1.74 -3.98 7.74
N THR A 83 -2.05 -4.78 8.77
CA THR A 83 -1.19 -5.89 9.19
C THR A 83 -1.52 -7.20 8.47
N ASN A 84 -2.80 -7.46 8.19
CA ASN A 84 -3.28 -8.73 7.63
C ASN A 84 -4.56 -8.52 6.82
N SER A 85 -4.42 -7.91 5.65
CA SER A 85 -5.54 -7.49 4.80
C SER A 85 -6.50 -8.64 4.43
N GLU A 86 -5.98 -9.80 4.04
CA GLU A 86 -6.80 -10.96 3.64
C GLU A 86 -7.65 -11.49 4.80
N ALA A 87 -7.04 -11.73 5.97
CA ALA A 87 -7.79 -12.23 7.12
C ALA A 87 -8.79 -11.20 7.65
N ALA A 88 -8.42 -9.92 7.68
CA ALA A 88 -9.30 -8.84 8.12
C ALA A 88 -10.56 -8.75 7.24
N LEU A 89 -10.40 -8.83 5.91
CA LEU A 89 -11.51 -8.81 4.96
C LEU A 89 -12.47 -10.00 5.15
N VAL A 90 -11.93 -11.22 5.34
CA VAL A 90 -12.75 -12.41 5.61
C VAL A 90 -13.60 -12.25 6.88
N VAL A 91 -13.08 -11.57 7.91
CA VAL A 91 -13.83 -11.33 9.14
C VAL A 91 -14.89 -10.24 8.91
N LEU A 92 -14.55 -9.13 8.25
CA LEU A 92 -15.49 -8.04 7.95
C LEU A 92 -16.69 -8.53 7.12
N GLU A 93 -16.47 -9.47 6.20
CA GLU A 93 -17.55 -10.09 5.42
C GLU A 93 -18.55 -10.88 6.27
N LYS A 94 -18.08 -11.50 7.36
CA LYS A 94 -18.88 -12.32 8.27
C LYS A 94 -19.59 -11.51 9.35
N LEU A 95 -19.26 -10.23 9.52
CA LEU A 95 -19.90 -9.40 10.54
C LEU A 95 -21.40 -9.23 10.26
N PRO A 96 -22.27 -9.43 11.28
CA PRO A 96 -23.70 -9.25 11.11
C PRO A 96 -24.01 -7.77 10.87
N PHE A 97 -24.80 -7.51 9.83
CA PHE A 97 -25.31 -6.16 9.54
C PHE A 97 -26.10 -5.63 10.74
N ARG A 98 -25.63 -4.53 11.34
CA ARG A 98 -26.30 -3.85 12.46
C ARG A 98 -27.01 -2.55 12.05
N GLY A 99 -26.96 -2.18 10.77
CA GLY A 99 -27.67 -1.01 10.26
C GLY A 99 -29.19 -1.16 10.32
N PRO A 100 -29.95 -0.03 10.26
CA PRO A 100 -31.39 -0.10 10.11
C PRO A 100 -31.72 -0.87 8.82
N ARG A 101 -32.55 -1.92 8.93
CA ARG A 101 -33.06 -2.61 7.74
C ARG A 101 -33.64 -1.55 6.79
N PRO A 102 -33.29 -1.55 5.49
CA PRO A 102 -33.97 -0.68 4.55
C PRO A 102 -35.47 -0.95 4.69
N ARG A 103 -36.23 0.09 5.05
CA ARG A 103 -37.69 0.00 5.13
C ARG A 103 -38.14 -0.45 3.74
N ARG A 104 -38.65 -1.68 3.62
CA ARG A 104 -39.32 -2.11 2.39
C ARG A 104 -40.36 -1.04 2.07
N PRO A 105 -40.41 -0.47 0.86
CA PRO A 105 -41.48 0.42 0.50
C PRO A 105 -42.78 -0.32 0.80
N ARG A 106 -43.64 0.27 1.65
CA ARG A 106 -45.00 -0.22 1.83
C ARG A 106 -45.61 -0.20 0.44
N LEU A 107 -45.77 -1.37 -0.17
CA LEU A 107 -46.74 -1.54 -1.24
C LEU A 107 -48.07 -1.16 -0.59
N LEU A 108 -48.51 0.07 -0.83
CA LEU A 108 -49.86 0.49 -0.51
C LEU A 108 -50.77 -0.49 -1.26
N HIS A 109 -51.35 -1.42 -0.52
CA HIS A 109 -52.49 -2.17 -1.01
C HIS A 109 -53.56 -1.14 -1.36
N PHE A 110 -53.70 -0.85 -2.65
CA PHE A 110 -54.90 -0.23 -3.20
C PHE A 110 -56.03 -1.25 -3.06
N ALA A 111 -56.58 -1.34 -1.86
CA ALA A 111 -57.87 -1.97 -1.64
C ALA A 111 -58.96 -0.96 -2.03
N GLY A 112 -59.66 -1.27 -3.12
CA GLY A 112 -61.07 -0.95 -3.32
C GLY A 112 -61.47 0.52 -3.51
N ARG A 113 -61.85 0.86 -4.74
CA ARG A 113 -63.08 1.63 -4.96
C ARG A 113 -63.91 0.94 -6.04
N PRO A 114 -65.08 0.38 -5.70
CA PRO A 114 -66.08 0.08 -6.72
C PRO A 114 -66.79 1.39 -7.10
N SER A 115 -67.12 1.54 -8.37
CA SER A 115 -68.11 2.48 -8.89
C SER A 115 -68.98 1.71 -9.87
#